data_AF-A0A2D7V071-F1
#
_entry.id   AF-A0A2D7V071-F1
#
_cell.length_a   1.000
_cell.length_b   1.000
_cell.length_c   1.000
_cell.angle_alpha   90.00
_cell.angle_beta   90.00
_cell.angle_gamma   90.00
#
_symmetry.space_group_name_H-M   'P 1'
#
loop_
_entity.id
_entity.type
_entity.pdbx_description
1 polymer ?
#
loop_
_entity_poly.entity_id
_entity_poly.type
_entity_poly.pdbx_seq_one_letter_code
_entity_poly.pdbx_strand_id
1 'polypeptide(L)'
;IRECKEELGWDIQPIERKMVIEHTYPNLTVSLYFWICTTDSKKPPAINSHSEHQWIETSHLHKYDWLEADLPLIKLLQLNND
;
A
#
# COMPACT_ATOMS: atom_id res chain seq x y z
N ILE A 1 6.24 -0.66 9.40
CA ILE A 1 6.37 -1.69 10.47
C ILE A 1 5.38 -1.41 11.60
N ARG A 2 5.60 -0.37 12.43
CA ARG A 2 4.69 -0.03 13.54
C ARG A 2 3.23 0.12 13.10
N GLU A 3 2.96 0.92 12.06
CA GLU A 3 1.58 1.15 11.57
C GLU A 3 0.87 -0.16 11.18
N CYS A 4 1.53 -1.04 10.42
CA CYS A 4 0.95 -2.33 10.04
C CYS A 4 0.63 -3.21 11.26
N LYS A 5 1.38 -3.09 12.36
CA LYS A 5 1.09 -3.82 13.59
C LYS A 5 -0.15 -3.26 14.30
N GLU A 6 -0.30 -1.94 14.33
CA GLU A 6 -1.42 -1.27 14.99
C GLU A 6 -2.73 -1.41 14.20
N GLU A 7 -2.69 -1.19 12.89
CA GLU A 7 -3.87 -1.17 12.02
C GLU A 7 -4.30 -2.58 11.60
N LEU A 8 -3.33 -3.42 11.18
CA LEU A 8 -3.58 -4.75 10.60
C LEU A 8 -3.31 -5.89 11.59
N GLY A 9 -2.70 -5.62 12.75
CA GLY A 9 -2.28 -6.66 13.70
C GLY A 9 -1.09 -7.50 13.22
N TRP A 10 -0.46 -7.11 12.12
CA TRP A 10 0.57 -7.91 11.45
C TRP A 10 1.99 -7.47 11.81
N ASP A 11 2.82 -8.46 12.10
CA ASP A 11 4.27 -8.28 12.08
C ASP A 11 4.74 -8.48 10.64
N ILE A 12 5.33 -7.41 10.07
CA ILE A 12 5.82 -7.41 8.70
C ILE A 12 7.34 -7.24 8.67
N GLN A 13 7.97 -7.76 7.62
CA GLN A 13 9.36 -7.53 7.28
C GLN A 13 9.43 -6.74 5.96
N PRO A 14 9.91 -5.49 5.97
CA PRO A 14 10.15 -4.75 4.73
C PRO A 14 11.27 -5.42 3.92
N ILE A 15 11.05 -5.59 2.62
CA ILE A 15 12.02 -6.17 1.69
C ILE A 15 12.68 -5.08 0.87
N GLU A 16 11.86 -4.26 0.21
CA GLU A 16 12.32 -3.27 -0.77
C GLU A 16 11.44 -2.03 -0.71
N ARG A 17 12.06 -0.85 -0.80
CA ARG A 17 11.34 0.40 -1.05
C ARG A 17 11.02 0.50 -2.54
N LYS A 18 9.75 0.31 -2.88
CA LYS A 18 9.29 0.27 -4.27
C LYS A 18 9.25 1.64 -4.91
N MET A 19 8.79 2.65 -4.17
CA MET A 19 8.58 4.00 -4.69
C MET A 19 8.54 5.02 -3.56
N VAL A 20 8.91 6.25 -3.88
CA VAL A 20 8.62 7.43 -3.05
C VAL A 20 7.86 8.41 -3.93
N ILE A 21 6.72 8.90 -3.46
CA ILE A 21 5.94 9.93 -4.14
C ILE A 21 5.93 11.17 -3.24
N GLU A 22 6.23 12.33 -3.81
CA GLU A 22 6.15 13.60 -3.09
C GLU A 22 4.98 14.42 -3.62
N HIS A 23 4.15 14.92 -2.69
CA HIS A 23 3.04 15.81 -2.97
C HIS A 23 3.26 17.14 -2.27
N THR A 24 3.42 18.19 -3.06
CA THR A 24 3.60 19.55 -2.55
C THR A 24 2.29 20.30 -2.62
N TYR A 25 1.71 20.58 -1.45
CA TYR A 25 0.57 21.48 -1.28
C TYR A 25 1.07 22.88 -0.89
N PRO A 26 0.25 23.93 -1.02
CA PRO A 26 0.69 25.30 -0.73
C PRO A 26 1.31 25.52 0.67
N ASN A 27 0.89 24.73 1.67
CA ASN A 27 1.29 24.91 3.07
C ASN A 27 2.13 23.76 3.64
N LEU A 28 2.25 22.63 2.93
CA LEU A 28 2.99 21.46 3.40
C LEU A 28 3.41 20.56 2.26
N THR A 29 4.48 19.80 2.48
CA THR A 29 4.94 18.73 1.58
C THR A 29 4.73 17.38 2.26
N VAL A 30 4.12 16.44 1.56
CA VAL A 30 3.93 15.05 2.00
C VAL A 30 4.80 14.14 1.16
N SER A 31 5.62 13.31 1.80
CA SER A 31 6.34 12.24 1.13
C SER A 31 5.75 10.89 1.52
N LEU A 32 5.22 10.16 0.53
CA LEU A 32 4.67 8.82 0.68
C LEU A 32 5.74 7.79 0.31
N TYR A 33 6.03 6.87 1.22
CA TYR A 33 7.03 5.82 1.05
C TYR A 33 6.35 4.46 0.92
N PHE A 34 6.42 3.87 -0.26
CA PHE A 34 5.82 2.56 -0.54
C PHE A 34 6.87 1.45 -0.44
N TRP A 35 6.54 0.42 0.34
CA TRP A 35 7.43 -0.70 0.62
C TRP A 35 6.77 -2.03 0.27
N ILE A 36 7.50 -2.89 -0.42
CA ILE A 36 7.16 -4.31 -0.52
C ILE A 36 7.56 -4.96 0.79
N CYS A 37 6.62 -5.66 1.40
CA CYS A 37 6.80 -6.31 2.69
C CYS A 37 6.31 -7.76 2.63
N THR A 38 6.87 -8.61 3.48
CA THR A 38 6.35 -9.96 3.75
C THR A 38 5.82 -10.06 5.17
N THR A 39 4.97 -11.06 5.39
CA THR A 39 4.52 -11.45 6.73
C THR A 39 4.31 -12.96 6.77
N ASP A 40 4.63 -13.56 7.91
CA ASP A 40 4.30 -14.95 8.22
C ASP A 40 2.94 -15.08 8.93
N SER A 41 2.20 -13.96 9.04
CA SER A 41 0.88 -13.96 9.67
C SER A 41 -0.07 -14.89 8.92
N LYS A 42 -0.60 -15.87 9.64
CA LYS A 42 -1.61 -16.81 9.12
C LYS A 42 -3.04 -16.30 9.28
N LYS A 43 -3.22 -15.15 9.95
CA LYS A 43 -4.53 -14.54 10.19
C LYS A 43 -4.77 -13.44 9.18
N PRO A 44 -6.03 -13.22 8.74
CA PRO A 44 -6.36 -12.05 7.94
C PRO A 44 -5.98 -10.77 8.68
N PRO A 45 -5.72 -9.65 7.98
CA PRO A 45 -5.44 -8.39 8.63
C PRO A 45 -6.64 -7.93 9.45
N ALA A 46 -6.38 -7.34 10.61
CA ALA A 46 -7.39 -6.70 11.42
C ALA A 46 -8.02 -5.52 10.66
N ILE A 47 -9.25 -5.18 11.03
CA ILE A 47 -10.02 -4.07 10.46
C ILE A 47 -10.18 -2.94 11.49
N ASN A 48 -9.18 -2.74 12.36
CA ASN A 48 -9.26 -1.79 13.46
C ASN A 48 -9.44 -0.34 12.98
N SER A 49 -8.85 -0.02 11.82
CA SER A 49 -8.86 1.31 11.21
C SER A 49 -9.58 1.35 9.86
N HIS A 50 -10.14 0.24 9.40
CA HIS A 50 -10.67 0.08 8.04
C HIS A 50 -12.03 -0.62 8.04
N SER A 51 -12.87 -0.35 7.03
CA SER A 51 -14.15 -1.04 6.87
C SER A 51 -14.02 -2.41 6.20
N GLU A 52 -13.02 -2.60 5.34
CA GLU A 52 -12.80 -3.83 4.58
C GLU A 52 -11.35 -3.96 4.11
N HIS A 53 -11.00 -5.16 3.62
CA HIS A 53 -9.75 -5.43 2.91
C HIS A 53 -9.95 -6.59 1.92
N GLN A 54 -9.18 -6.59 0.84
CA GLN A 54 -9.22 -7.65 -0.16
C GLN A 54 -7.82 -7.89 -0.74
N TRP A 55 -7.50 -9.15 -0.99
CA TRP A 55 -6.36 -9.52 -1.83
C TRP A 55 -6.75 -9.39 -3.30
N ILE A 56 -6.01 -8.58 -4.05
CA ILE A 56 -6.31 -8.25 -5.44
C ILE A 56 -5.09 -8.57 -6.28
N GLU A 57 -5.29 -9.31 -7.37
CA GLU A 57 -4.24 -9.51 -8.37
C GLU A 57 -3.91 -8.16 -9.04
N THR A 58 -2.62 -7.92 -9.30
CA THR A 58 -2.13 -6.68 -9.90
C THR A 58 -2.79 -6.36 -11.24
N SER A 59 -3.11 -7.39 -12.04
CA SER A 59 -3.86 -7.28 -13.29
C SER A 59 -5.26 -6.66 -13.12
N HIS A 60 -5.86 -6.78 -11.93
CA HIS A 60 -7.21 -6.33 -11.62
C HIS A 60 -7.29 -4.96 -10.97
N LEU A 61 -6.16 -4.30 -10.66
CA LEU A 61 -6.16 -3.01 -9.94
C LEU A 61 -6.94 -1.91 -10.68
N HIS A 62 -7.08 -1.98 -12.02
CA HIS A 62 -7.81 -0.99 -12.82
C HIS A 62 -9.33 -0.99 -12.58
N LYS A 63 -9.86 -2.03 -11.91
CA LYS A 63 -11.29 -2.18 -11.62
C LYS A 63 -11.73 -1.37 -10.39
N TYR A 64 -10.79 -0.81 -9.64
CA TYR A 64 -11.03 -0.13 -8.38
C TYR A 64 -10.78 1.38 -8.52
N ASP A 65 -11.51 2.17 -7.74
CA ASP A 65 -11.32 3.62 -7.65
C ASP A 65 -10.25 3.91 -6.59
N TRP A 66 -9.08 4.37 -7.03
CA TRP A 66 -7.93 4.65 -6.17
C TRP A 66 -7.81 6.14 -5.88
N LEU A 67 -7.32 6.48 -4.69
CA LEU A 67 -6.99 7.86 -4.37
C LEU A 67 -5.91 8.39 -5.32
N GLU A 68 -5.98 9.68 -5.63
CA GLU A 68 -5.07 10.33 -6.59
C GLU A 68 -3.59 10.14 -6.22
N ALA A 69 -3.27 10.17 -4.92
CA ALA A 69 -1.92 10.00 -4.40
C ALA A 69 -1.33 8.58 -4.65
N ASP A 70 -2.18 7.57 -4.79
CA ASP A 70 -1.78 6.17 -5.01
C ASP A 70 -1.70 5.81 -6.49
N LEU A 71 -2.35 6.57 -7.38
CA LEU A 71 -2.39 6.30 -8.83
C LEU A 71 -1.01 6.05 -9.46
N PRO A 72 0.08 6.77 -9.11
CA PRO A 72 1.39 6.48 -9.69
C PRO A 72 1.91 5.08 -9.32
N LEU A 73 1.67 4.63 -8.08
CA LEU A 73 1.99 3.26 -7.66
C LEU A 73 1.15 2.24 -8.43
N ILE A 74 -0.16 2.47 -8.55
CA ILE A 74 -1.05 1.53 -9.25
C ILE A 74 -0.60 1.32 -10.70
N LYS A 75 -0.29 2.41 -11.41
CA LYS A 75 0.25 2.33 -12.78
C LYS A 75 1.56 1.53 -12.83
N LEU A 76 2.47 1.76 -11.89
CA LEU A 76 3.73 1.02 -11.80
C LEU A 76 3.51 -0.48 -11.59
N LEU A 77 2.60 -0.87 -10.70
CA LEU A 77 2.29 -2.27 -10.41
C LEU A 77 1.60 -2.97 -11.58
N GLN A 78 0.87 -2.22 -12.41
CA GLN A 78 0.20 -2.77 -13.60
C GLN A 78 1.14 -3.01 -14.77
N LEU A 79 2.14 -2.14 -14.97
CA LEU A 79 3.13 -2.28 -16.04
C LEU A 79 4.07 -3.48 -15.88
N ASN A 80 4.26 -3.98 -14.65
CA ASN A 80 5.15 -5.10 -14.36
C ASN A 80 4.47 -6.48 -14.50
N ASN A 81 3.29 -6.56 -15.10
CA ASN A 81 2.54 -7.81 -15.32
C ASN A 81 2.66 -8.35 -16.76
N ASP A 82 3.59 -7.82 -17.56
CA ASP A 82 3.95 -8.33 -18.90
C ASP A 82 5.20 -9.23 -18.83
#